data_AF-A0A9E0M3N0-F1
#
_entry.id   AF-A0A9E0M3N0-F1
#
_cell.length_a   1.000
_cell.length_b   1.000
_cell.length_c   1.000
_cell.angle_alpha   90.00
_cell.angle_beta   90.00
_cell.angle_gamma   90.00
#
_symmetry.space_group_name_H-M   'P 1'
#
loop_
_entity.id
_entity.type
_entity.pdbx_description
1 polymer ?
#
loop_
_entity_poly.entity_id
_entity_poly.type
_entity_poly.pdbx_seq_one_letter_code
_entity_poly.pdbx_strand_id
1 'polypeptide(L)'
;MKKESPAEVRSSPQSTADAALATDPLPSWNDGPAKQSILSFVETVTQEGSPSFVPVSERIATFDNDGTLWCEQPAPVQAYFALDRVKALASQHPEWKTREPFASLLQGDLGATLAGGDRELLEIVMATHAGMTTAEFGGIVEEWIATARHPATGRLFTEMTYAPMLELLAFLRANGFRNYIVTGGGIEFVRQWGERVYGVTPEQVIGSSIKTKFELRDGKPVLMRLPHLNFNNDKAGKPITIHQHVGRAPIAAFGNSEGDRQMLEYTTGGDGARFGLLVLHDDVTREYAYGPALGMPRPPIGAFTQALYEQAQGASWTIVSMKNDWKQVFPFEPGPVIDPLLIDCVSTFVQKSAGEHFSPHVTTGIAPRDYLDTMLAEPFESFTFSPAGAAVYQLGQFGTAARKLHDWGPERSGGAVSERHARHDSPNGASQ
;
A
#
# COMPACT_ATOMS: atom_id res chain seq x y z
N MET A 1 68.09 -48.56 10.28
CA MET A 1 67.03 -49.02 11.18
C MET A 1 65.73 -48.32 10.77
N LYS A 2 64.71 -49.12 10.40
CA LYS A 2 63.24 -48.90 10.35
C LYS A 2 62.72 -47.49 9.96
N LYS A 3 62.19 -47.25 8.74
CA LYS A 3 60.82 -47.53 8.24
C LYS A 3 59.71 -47.25 9.26
N GLU A 4 58.83 -46.28 8.96
CA GLU A 4 57.38 -46.50 8.74
C GLU A 4 56.60 -45.21 8.43
N SER A 5 55.68 -45.35 7.48
CA SER A 5 54.40 -44.66 7.26
C SER A 5 53.41 -45.81 6.90
N PRO A 6 52.07 -45.77 7.01
CA PRO A 6 51.14 -44.63 7.17
C PRO A 6 49.96 -44.86 8.18
N ALA A 7 49.12 -43.86 8.44
CA ALA A 7 47.68 -44.05 8.77
C ALA A 7 46.88 -42.73 8.75
N GLU A 8 45.80 -42.70 7.96
CA GLU A 8 44.66 -41.80 8.10
C GLU A 8 43.89 -42.08 9.39
N VAL A 9 43.39 -41.04 10.07
CA VAL A 9 42.11 -41.09 10.79
C VAL A 9 41.38 -39.75 10.61
N ARG A 10 40.16 -39.87 10.06
CA ARG A 10 39.13 -38.83 9.97
C ARG A 10 38.61 -38.45 11.36
N SER A 11 38.43 -37.15 11.62
CA SER A 11 37.14 -36.59 12.05
C SER A 11 37.24 -35.08 12.25
N SER A 12 36.35 -34.38 11.55
CA SER A 12 36.10 -32.94 11.66
C SER A 12 35.54 -32.58 13.04
N PRO A 13 35.92 -31.44 13.65
CA PRO A 13 34.99 -30.70 14.47
C PRO A 13 34.08 -29.92 13.53
N GLN A 14 32.81 -30.32 13.48
CA GLN A 14 31.73 -29.47 12.99
C GLN A 14 31.89 -28.08 13.62
N SER A 15 32.21 -27.09 12.80
CA SER A 15 31.91 -25.69 13.09
C SER A 15 30.40 -25.62 13.20
N THR A 16 29.90 -25.69 14.43
CA THR A 16 28.51 -25.39 14.78
C THR A 16 28.15 -24.06 14.15
N ALA A 17 27.20 -24.14 13.23
CA ALA A 17 26.60 -23.01 12.57
C ALA A 17 26.06 -22.04 13.63
N ASP A 18 26.71 -20.88 13.76
CA ASP A 18 26.01 -19.64 14.08
C ASP A 18 25.30 -19.20 12.80
N ALA A 19 24.25 -19.94 12.41
CA ALA A 19 23.23 -19.40 11.55
C ALA A 19 22.43 -18.42 12.42
N ALA A 20 22.87 -17.16 12.44
CA ALA A 20 21.98 -16.07 12.78
C ALA A 20 20.69 -16.30 11.98
N LEU A 21 19.55 -16.42 12.67
CA LEU A 21 18.25 -16.52 12.02
C LEU A 21 18.14 -15.34 11.07
N ALA A 22 18.37 -15.59 9.77
CA ALA A 22 18.23 -14.57 8.74
C ALA A 22 16.78 -14.12 8.84
N THR A 23 16.58 -12.88 9.27
CA THR A 23 15.25 -12.29 9.36
C THR A 23 14.65 -12.32 7.96
N ASP A 24 13.44 -12.88 7.82
CA ASP A 24 12.75 -12.95 6.53
C ASP A 24 12.78 -11.56 5.87
N PRO A 25 13.42 -11.39 4.69
CA PRO A 25 13.59 -10.09 4.07
C PRO A 25 12.28 -9.50 3.53
N LEU A 26 11.24 -10.33 3.37
CA LEU A 26 9.94 -9.97 2.80
C LEU A 26 8.81 -10.55 3.68
N PRO A 27 8.70 -10.13 4.96
CA PRO A 27 7.83 -10.78 5.95
C PRO A 27 6.33 -10.60 5.68
N SER A 28 5.91 -9.53 4.99
CA SER A 28 4.51 -9.32 4.59
C SER A 28 4.12 -10.08 3.32
N TRP A 29 5.05 -10.80 2.70
CA TRP A 29 4.78 -11.67 1.55
C TRP A 29 4.49 -13.11 2.03
N ASN A 30 3.46 -13.73 1.46
CA ASN A 30 3.21 -15.17 1.59
C ASN A 30 4.33 -15.95 0.91
N ASP A 31 4.65 -17.10 1.49
CA ASP A 31 5.57 -18.02 0.83
C ASP A 31 4.87 -18.60 -0.40
N GLY A 32 5.44 -18.35 -1.57
CA GLY A 32 4.81 -18.71 -2.84
C GLY A 32 5.62 -18.24 -4.05
N PRO A 33 5.15 -18.55 -5.26
CA PRO A 33 5.88 -18.28 -6.50
C PRO A 33 6.31 -16.81 -6.66
N ALA A 34 5.45 -15.86 -6.26
CA ALA A 34 5.76 -14.42 -6.34
C ALA A 34 6.95 -14.01 -5.46
N LYS A 35 6.94 -14.39 -4.16
CA LYS A 35 8.05 -14.11 -3.25
C LYS A 35 9.33 -14.79 -3.73
N GLN A 36 9.23 -16.05 -4.16
CA GLN A 36 10.39 -16.80 -4.64
C GLN A 36 10.99 -16.21 -5.92
N SER A 37 10.17 -15.72 -6.86
CA SER A 37 10.69 -15.11 -8.10
C SER A 37 11.52 -13.85 -7.81
N ILE A 38 11.09 -13.03 -6.84
CA ILE A 38 11.84 -11.86 -6.37
C ILE A 38 13.18 -12.30 -5.76
N LEU A 39 13.15 -13.22 -4.79
CA LEU A 39 14.36 -13.67 -4.08
C LEU A 39 15.36 -14.30 -5.04
N SER A 40 14.91 -15.22 -5.91
CA SER A 40 15.77 -15.89 -6.89
C SER A 40 16.36 -14.93 -7.91
N PHE A 41 15.61 -13.92 -8.37
CA PHE A 41 16.15 -12.90 -9.27
C PHE A 41 17.27 -12.10 -8.61
N VAL A 42 17.02 -11.60 -7.39
CA VAL A 42 18.01 -10.81 -6.65
C VAL A 42 19.26 -11.64 -6.36
N GLU A 43 19.12 -12.88 -5.90
CA GLU A 43 20.24 -13.80 -5.72
C GLU A 43 21.04 -13.98 -7.02
N THR A 44 20.35 -14.28 -8.13
CA THR A 44 20.97 -14.52 -9.44
C THR A 44 21.83 -13.35 -9.93
N VAL A 45 21.38 -12.10 -9.74
CA VAL A 45 22.08 -10.91 -10.25
C VAL A 45 23.08 -10.31 -9.25
N THR A 46 23.06 -10.75 -8.00
CA THR A 46 23.94 -10.22 -6.94
C THR A 46 25.05 -11.18 -6.56
N GLN A 47 24.87 -12.48 -6.80
CA GLN A 47 25.84 -13.52 -6.48
C GLN A 47 27.11 -13.41 -7.33
N GLU A 48 28.24 -13.13 -6.70
CA GLU A 48 29.54 -13.12 -7.37
C GLU A 48 29.83 -14.48 -8.01
N GLY A 49 30.32 -14.46 -9.25
CA GLY A 49 30.56 -15.66 -10.06
C GLY A 49 29.34 -16.19 -10.82
N SER A 50 28.14 -15.65 -10.59
CA SER A 50 26.97 -15.92 -11.42
C SER A 50 27.22 -15.44 -12.87
N PRO A 51 26.83 -16.21 -13.90
CA PRO A 51 26.88 -15.73 -15.29
C PRO A 51 25.94 -14.55 -15.54
N SER A 52 24.98 -14.33 -14.63
CA SER A 52 24.02 -13.21 -14.65
C SER A 52 24.37 -12.11 -13.65
N PHE A 53 25.56 -12.15 -13.04
CA PHE A 53 25.99 -11.13 -12.08
C PHE A 53 25.95 -9.73 -12.71
N VAL A 54 25.32 -8.79 -12.01
CA VAL A 54 25.25 -7.39 -12.41
C VAL A 54 26.05 -6.55 -11.40
N PRO A 55 27.00 -5.71 -11.84
CA PRO A 55 27.71 -4.79 -10.95
C PRO A 55 26.75 -3.85 -10.22
N VAL A 56 27.08 -3.48 -8.97
CA VAL A 56 26.24 -2.58 -8.13
C VAL A 56 25.83 -1.29 -8.88
N SER A 57 26.74 -0.71 -9.67
CA SER A 57 26.48 0.50 -10.46
C SER A 57 25.46 0.34 -11.58
N GLU A 58 25.01 -0.88 -11.87
CA GLU A 58 24.07 -1.21 -12.95
C GLU A 58 22.76 -1.83 -12.43
N ARG A 59 22.65 -2.07 -11.12
CA ARG A 59 21.44 -2.59 -10.46
C ARG A 59 20.40 -1.48 -10.33
N ILE A 60 19.68 -1.22 -11.41
CA ILE A 60 18.60 -0.22 -11.44
C ILE A 60 17.26 -0.96 -11.38
N ALA A 61 16.38 -0.53 -10.46
CA ALA A 61 15.00 -0.96 -10.36
C ALA A 61 14.06 0.24 -10.51
N THR A 62 12.98 0.09 -11.28
CA THR A 62 11.97 1.15 -11.49
C THR A 62 10.59 0.72 -11.00
N PHE A 63 9.91 1.61 -10.28
CA PHE A 63 8.59 1.38 -9.70
C PHE A 63 7.62 2.44 -10.20
N ASP A 64 6.41 2.05 -10.61
CA ASP A 64 5.31 3.01 -10.57
C ASP A 64 4.98 3.39 -9.11
N ASN A 65 4.16 4.41 -8.91
CA ASN A 65 3.72 4.87 -7.59
C ASN A 65 2.26 4.49 -7.33
N ASP A 66 1.32 5.10 -8.04
CA ASP A 66 -0.13 4.90 -7.89
C ASP A 66 -0.48 3.45 -8.23
N GLY A 67 -1.16 2.74 -7.33
CA GLY A 67 -1.51 1.32 -7.48
C GLY A 67 -0.32 0.35 -7.39
N THR A 68 0.91 0.82 -7.28
CA THR A 68 2.11 -0.04 -7.16
C THR A 68 2.79 0.09 -5.81
N LEU A 69 2.97 1.31 -5.29
CA LEU A 69 3.55 1.57 -3.96
C LEU A 69 2.51 2.02 -2.92
N TRP A 70 1.37 2.55 -3.38
CA TRP A 70 0.26 2.97 -2.51
C TRP A 70 -1.10 2.86 -3.21
N CYS A 71 -2.17 3.00 -2.42
CA CYS A 71 -3.55 2.98 -2.89
C CYS A 71 -3.85 4.13 -3.85
N GLU A 72 -4.43 3.81 -5.01
CA GLU A 72 -4.92 4.77 -6.01
C GLU A 72 -6.45 4.78 -6.17
N GLN A 73 -7.16 4.03 -5.33
CA GLN A 73 -8.62 4.02 -5.32
C GLN A 73 -9.15 4.89 -4.17
N PRO A 74 -10.37 5.46 -4.31
CA PRO A 74 -11.22 5.44 -5.50
C PRO A 74 -10.77 6.42 -6.60
N ALA A 75 -9.71 7.18 -6.37
CA ALA A 75 -9.04 8.03 -7.35
C ALA A 75 -7.56 8.21 -6.99
N PRO A 76 -6.66 8.50 -7.95
CA PRO A 76 -5.26 8.79 -7.66
C PRO A 76 -5.11 9.92 -6.64
N VAL A 77 -4.15 9.83 -5.73
CA VAL A 77 -4.00 10.79 -4.61
C VAL A 77 -3.83 12.22 -5.12
N GLN A 78 -3.13 12.40 -6.24
CA GLN A 78 -2.93 13.73 -6.82
C GLN A 78 -4.25 14.35 -7.35
N ALA A 79 -5.28 13.56 -7.65
CA ALA A 79 -6.60 14.07 -7.99
C ALA A 79 -7.28 14.74 -6.79
N TYR A 80 -7.13 14.19 -5.58
CA TYR A 80 -7.61 14.82 -4.35
C TYR A 80 -6.86 16.12 -4.05
N PHE A 81 -5.53 16.12 -4.24
CA PHE A 81 -4.75 17.33 -4.14
C PHE A 81 -5.26 18.39 -5.14
N ALA A 82 -5.45 18.02 -6.40
CA ALA A 82 -5.97 18.91 -7.42
C ALA A 82 -7.37 19.46 -7.07
N LEU A 83 -8.26 18.62 -6.54
CA LEU A 83 -9.60 19.02 -6.05
C LEU A 83 -9.50 20.13 -5.00
N ASP A 84 -8.71 19.93 -3.95
CA ASP A 84 -8.59 20.89 -2.86
C ASP A 84 -7.94 22.19 -3.33
N ARG A 85 -7.01 22.09 -4.28
CA ARG A 85 -6.36 23.25 -4.91
C ARG A 85 -7.32 24.05 -5.78
N VAL A 86 -8.15 23.38 -6.58
CA VAL A 86 -9.22 24.05 -7.34
C VAL A 86 -10.19 24.75 -6.40
N LYS A 87 -10.64 24.10 -5.32
CA LYS A 87 -11.52 24.74 -4.32
C LYS A 87 -10.88 25.98 -3.68
N ALA A 88 -9.61 25.90 -3.30
CA ALA A 88 -8.88 27.01 -2.69
C ALA A 88 -8.72 28.21 -3.64
N LEU A 89 -8.62 27.96 -4.94
CA LEU A 89 -8.40 28.98 -5.96
C LEU A 89 -9.69 29.42 -6.68
N ALA A 90 -10.83 28.77 -6.45
CA ALA A 90 -12.08 28.99 -7.19
C ALA A 90 -12.60 30.44 -7.13
N SER A 91 -12.34 31.17 -6.04
CA SER A 91 -12.73 32.58 -5.91
C SER A 91 -11.96 33.50 -6.86
N GLN A 92 -10.75 33.09 -7.27
CA GLN A 92 -9.87 33.81 -8.20
C GLN A 92 -10.11 33.39 -9.66
N HIS A 93 -10.84 32.30 -9.88
CA HIS A 93 -11.14 31.73 -11.20
C HIS A 93 -12.64 31.51 -11.42
N PRO A 94 -13.44 32.58 -11.59
CA PRO A 94 -14.90 32.45 -11.80
C PRO A 94 -15.28 31.57 -13.00
N GLU A 95 -14.42 31.49 -14.01
CA GLU A 95 -14.60 30.68 -15.22
C GLU A 95 -14.61 29.17 -14.93
N TRP A 96 -14.01 28.71 -13.84
CA TRP A 96 -14.01 27.28 -13.46
C TRP A 96 -15.38 26.75 -13.06
N LYS A 97 -16.35 27.63 -12.78
CA LYS A 97 -17.73 27.21 -12.48
C LYS A 97 -18.45 26.59 -13.68
N THR A 98 -18.01 26.90 -14.90
CA THR A 98 -18.66 26.44 -16.14
C THR A 98 -17.71 25.73 -17.10
N ARG A 99 -16.39 25.83 -16.88
CA ARG A 99 -15.38 25.18 -17.71
C ARG A 99 -15.03 23.79 -17.18
N GLU A 100 -15.21 22.77 -18.00
CA GLU A 100 -14.70 21.43 -17.70
C GLU A 100 -13.17 21.33 -17.88
N PRO A 101 -12.48 20.45 -17.13
CA PRO A 101 -13.02 19.54 -16.09
C PRO A 101 -13.20 20.19 -14.69
N PHE A 102 -12.95 21.49 -14.55
CA PHE A 102 -13.01 22.20 -13.25
C PHE A 102 -14.42 22.27 -12.66
N ALA A 103 -15.43 22.40 -13.51
CA ALA A 103 -16.82 22.48 -13.07
C ALA A 103 -17.29 21.16 -12.43
N SER A 104 -16.99 20.01 -13.05
CA SER A 104 -17.24 18.68 -12.47
C SER A 104 -16.47 18.47 -11.17
N LEU A 105 -15.20 18.88 -11.13
CA LEU A 105 -14.37 18.76 -9.95
C LEU A 105 -14.90 19.59 -8.78
N LEU A 106 -15.36 20.82 -9.02
CA LEU A 106 -15.98 21.67 -7.99
C LEU A 106 -17.29 21.09 -7.43
N GLN A 107 -18.00 20.29 -8.22
CA GLN A 107 -19.20 19.56 -7.79
C GLN A 107 -18.87 18.26 -7.03
N GLY A 108 -17.60 17.90 -6.91
CA GLY A 108 -17.15 16.67 -6.25
C GLY A 108 -17.31 15.42 -7.11
N ASP A 109 -17.60 15.56 -8.40
CA ASP A 109 -17.73 14.43 -9.32
C ASP A 109 -16.35 14.00 -9.85
N LEU A 110 -15.63 13.23 -9.02
CA LEU A 110 -14.33 12.67 -9.38
C LEU A 110 -14.42 11.70 -10.57
N GLY A 111 -15.56 11.02 -10.76
CA GLY A 111 -15.76 10.11 -11.88
C GLY A 111 -15.79 10.87 -13.21
N ALA A 112 -16.59 11.94 -13.28
CA ALA A 112 -16.64 12.82 -14.46
C ALA A 112 -15.31 13.56 -14.68
N THR A 113 -14.66 14.00 -13.60
CA THR A 113 -13.36 14.69 -13.68
C THR A 113 -12.25 13.83 -14.27
N LEU A 114 -12.29 12.52 -14.01
CA LEU A 114 -11.25 11.57 -14.45
C LEU A 114 -11.65 10.82 -15.72
N ALA A 115 -12.77 11.18 -16.37
CA ALA A 115 -13.26 10.50 -17.56
C ALA A 115 -12.29 10.60 -18.75
N GLY A 116 -11.55 11.71 -18.90
CA GLY A 116 -10.49 11.84 -19.90
C GLY A 116 -9.12 11.33 -19.45
N GLY A 117 -9.05 10.62 -18.32
CA GLY A 117 -7.86 9.96 -17.80
C GLY A 117 -6.73 10.92 -17.43
N ASP A 118 -5.49 10.46 -17.57
CA ASP A 118 -4.29 11.19 -17.12
C ASP A 118 -4.14 12.58 -17.76
N ARG A 119 -4.65 12.77 -18.98
CA ARG A 119 -4.58 14.06 -19.68
C ARG A 119 -5.37 15.15 -18.95
N GLU A 120 -6.55 14.83 -18.45
CA GLU A 120 -7.41 15.79 -17.74
C GLU A 120 -6.87 16.07 -16.34
N LEU A 121 -6.38 15.04 -15.65
CA LEU A 121 -5.69 15.23 -14.37
C LEU A 121 -4.46 16.14 -14.52
N LEU A 122 -3.67 15.96 -15.59
CA LEU A 122 -2.53 16.82 -15.90
C LEU A 122 -2.94 18.26 -16.22
N GLU A 123 -4.05 18.47 -16.94
CA GLU A 123 -4.57 19.82 -17.24
C GLU A 123 -4.97 20.55 -15.96
N ILE A 124 -5.67 19.88 -15.03
CA ILE A 124 -6.07 20.46 -13.75
C ILE A 124 -4.84 20.80 -12.91
N VAL A 125 -3.90 19.86 -12.77
CA VAL A 125 -2.66 20.06 -12.01
C VAL A 125 -1.83 21.21 -12.58
N MET A 126 -1.76 21.34 -13.90
CA MET A 126 -1.07 22.45 -14.57
C MET A 126 -1.75 23.80 -14.29
N ALA A 127 -3.07 23.88 -14.43
CA ALA A 127 -3.82 25.13 -14.25
C ALA A 127 -3.81 25.64 -12.81
N THR A 128 -3.79 24.74 -11.82
CA THR A 128 -3.83 25.09 -10.40
C THR A 128 -2.50 25.50 -9.78
N HIS A 129 -1.38 25.28 -10.50
CA HIS A 129 -0.03 25.44 -9.92
C HIS A 129 0.97 26.15 -10.84
N ALA A 130 0.53 26.71 -11.96
CA ALA A 130 1.36 27.60 -12.77
C ALA A 130 1.46 29.00 -12.13
N GLY A 131 2.54 29.72 -12.42
CA GLY A 131 2.74 31.10 -11.97
C GLY A 131 3.39 31.25 -10.59
N MET A 132 3.61 30.15 -9.86
CA MET A 132 4.36 30.10 -8.59
C MET A 132 5.74 29.49 -8.77
N THR A 133 6.62 29.66 -7.79
CA THR A 133 7.93 29.00 -7.75
C THR A 133 7.78 27.51 -7.44
N THR A 134 8.79 26.72 -7.80
CA THR A 134 8.86 25.30 -7.41
C THR A 134 8.90 25.12 -5.89
N ALA A 135 9.52 26.05 -5.16
CA ALA A 135 9.59 26.04 -3.70
C ALA A 135 8.23 26.31 -3.04
N GLU A 136 7.48 27.31 -3.53
CA GLU A 136 6.11 27.59 -3.06
C GLU A 136 5.18 26.39 -3.32
N PHE A 137 5.28 25.78 -4.52
CA PHE A 137 4.54 24.56 -4.82
C PHE A 137 4.90 23.41 -3.87
N GLY A 138 6.20 23.22 -3.59
CA GLY A 138 6.66 22.21 -2.64
C GLY A 138 6.08 22.40 -1.24
N GLY A 139 6.06 23.64 -0.74
CA GLY A 139 5.43 23.98 0.54
C GLY A 139 3.94 23.64 0.57
N ILE A 140 3.20 23.99 -0.47
CA ILE A 140 1.77 23.66 -0.60
C ILE A 140 1.54 22.14 -0.57
N VAL A 141 2.39 21.36 -1.26
CA VAL A 141 2.29 19.90 -1.27
C VAL A 141 2.59 19.31 0.11
N GLU A 142 3.65 19.78 0.79
CA GLU A 142 4.00 19.29 2.13
C GLU A 142 2.89 19.59 3.16
N GLU A 143 2.33 20.79 3.14
CA GLU A 143 1.23 21.16 4.03
C GLU A 143 -0.02 20.29 3.79
N TRP A 144 -0.35 20.05 2.52
CA TRP A 144 -1.48 19.21 2.16
C TRP A 144 -1.25 17.76 2.55
N ILE A 145 -0.13 17.16 2.14
CA ILE A 145 0.13 15.73 2.35
C ILE A 145 0.29 15.36 3.82
N ALA A 146 0.68 16.32 4.68
CA ALA A 146 0.78 16.12 6.12
C ALA A 146 -0.58 15.91 6.82
N THR A 147 -1.68 16.36 6.19
CA THR A 147 -3.02 16.34 6.82
C THR A 147 -4.10 15.67 5.97
N ALA A 148 -3.87 15.51 4.67
CA ALA A 148 -4.82 14.92 3.74
C ALA A 148 -5.07 13.44 4.03
N ARG A 149 -6.36 13.08 4.04
CA ARG A 149 -6.83 11.75 4.41
C ARG A 149 -7.56 11.07 3.28
N HIS A 150 -7.33 9.77 3.17
CA HIS A 150 -8.06 8.90 2.26
C HIS A 150 -9.54 8.82 2.69
N PRO A 151 -10.50 9.03 1.77
CA PRO A 151 -11.90 9.26 2.14
C PRO A 151 -12.59 8.03 2.74
N ALA A 152 -12.20 6.81 2.32
CA ALA A 152 -12.85 5.60 2.82
C ALA A 152 -12.26 5.10 4.15
N THR A 153 -10.96 5.34 4.39
CA THR A 153 -10.25 4.78 5.56
C THR A 153 -9.99 5.81 6.65
N GLY A 154 -10.05 7.11 6.32
CA GLY A 154 -9.70 8.20 7.24
C GLY A 154 -8.20 8.27 7.60
N ARG A 155 -7.37 7.40 7.03
CA ARG A 155 -5.91 7.39 7.22
C ARG A 155 -5.25 8.48 6.38
N LEU A 156 -4.06 8.92 6.76
CA LEU A 156 -3.28 9.81 5.89
C LEU A 156 -2.97 9.09 4.58
N PHE A 157 -2.93 9.79 3.46
CA PHE A 157 -2.55 9.16 2.19
C PHE A 157 -1.16 8.50 2.25
N THR A 158 -0.23 9.08 3.01
CA THR A 158 1.11 8.51 3.25
C THR A 158 1.12 7.27 4.15
N GLU A 159 0.02 6.95 4.82
CA GLU A 159 -0.17 5.68 5.53
C GLU A 159 -0.77 4.60 4.62
N MET A 160 -1.37 4.97 3.49
CA MET A 160 -2.01 4.07 2.51
C MET A 160 -1.00 3.40 1.55
N THR A 161 0.24 3.20 1.99
CA THR A 161 1.30 2.52 1.26
C THR A 161 1.23 1.01 1.41
N TYR A 162 1.74 0.24 0.45
CA TYR A 162 1.74 -1.22 0.55
C TYR A 162 2.97 -1.73 1.32
N ALA A 163 2.76 -2.34 2.48
CA ALA A 163 3.83 -2.89 3.33
C ALA A 163 4.76 -3.87 2.58
N PRO A 164 4.26 -4.82 1.78
CA PRO A 164 5.10 -5.73 0.99
C PRO A 164 6.03 -4.98 0.02
N MET A 165 5.58 -3.85 -0.52
CA MET A 165 6.36 -3.05 -1.48
C MET A 165 7.38 -2.15 -0.78
N LEU A 166 7.10 -1.68 0.44
CA LEU A 166 8.11 -1.02 1.29
C LEU A 166 9.24 -1.98 1.66
N GLU A 167 8.90 -3.23 2.00
CA GLU A 167 9.87 -4.30 2.26
C GLU A 167 10.72 -4.59 1.02
N LEU A 168 10.09 -4.69 -0.15
CA LEU A 168 10.77 -4.90 -1.41
C LEU A 168 11.76 -3.77 -1.76
N LEU A 169 11.36 -2.52 -1.57
CA LEU A 169 12.26 -1.37 -1.75
C LEU A 169 13.47 -1.48 -0.82
N ALA A 170 13.27 -1.82 0.45
CA ALA A 170 14.34 -2.01 1.42
C ALA A 170 15.26 -3.18 1.06
N PHE A 171 14.68 -4.32 0.67
CA PHE A 171 15.40 -5.52 0.26
C PHE A 171 16.29 -5.28 -0.96
N LEU A 172 15.76 -4.64 -2.00
CA LEU A 172 16.55 -4.30 -3.20
C LEU A 172 17.70 -3.36 -2.86
N ARG A 173 17.44 -2.33 -2.04
CA ARG A 173 18.47 -1.38 -1.59
C ARG A 173 19.59 -2.08 -0.81
N ALA A 174 19.23 -2.99 0.10
CA ALA A 174 20.19 -3.80 0.86
C ALA A 174 21.07 -4.68 -0.05
N ASN A 175 20.57 -5.03 -1.25
CA ASN A 175 21.29 -5.79 -2.27
C ASN A 175 21.94 -4.90 -3.35
N GLY A 176 22.10 -3.60 -3.07
CA GLY A 176 22.84 -2.67 -3.91
C GLY A 176 22.08 -2.16 -5.12
N PHE A 177 20.76 -2.28 -5.16
CA PHE A 177 19.94 -1.63 -6.17
C PHE A 177 19.75 -0.14 -5.89
N ARG A 178 19.67 0.65 -6.95
CA ARG A 178 19.10 1.99 -6.93
C ARG A 178 17.66 1.92 -7.41
N ASN A 179 16.74 2.24 -6.52
CA ASN A 179 15.31 2.25 -6.80
C ASN A 179 14.90 3.63 -7.33
N TYR A 180 14.21 3.67 -8.45
CA TYR A 180 13.64 4.87 -9.05
C TYR A 180 12.11 4.77 -9.05
N ILE A 181 11.43 5.87 -8.76
CA ILE A 181 9.99 6.00 -9.01
C ILE A 181 9.80 6.57 -10.41
N VAL A 182 8.93 5.94 -11.21
CA VAL A 182 8.60 6.32 -12.59
C VAL A 182 7.07 6.39 -12.71
N THR A 183 6.52 7.52 -12.31
CA THR A 183 5.06 7.72 -12.14
C THR A 183 4.44 8.55 -13.25
N GLY A 184 3.19 8.26 -13.63
CA GLY A 184 2.36 9.16 -14.45
C GLY A 184 2.01 10.46 -13.74
N GLY A 185 2.02 10.46 -12.40
CA GLY A 185 1.78 11.62 -11.56
C GLY A 185 2.90 12.67 -11.61
N GLY A 186 2.65 13.81 -10.97
CA GLY A 186 3.56 14.96 -10.99
C GLY A 186 4.87 14.71 -10.24
N ILE A 187 6.00 14.89 -10.91
CA ILE A 187 7.34 14.68 -10.35
C ILE A 187 7.59 15.49 -9.07
N GLU A 188 7.23 16.77 -9.05
CA GLU A 188 7.45 17.64 -7.89
C GLU A 188 6.49 17.35 -6.73
N PHE A 189 5.36 16.70 -7.01
CA PHE A 189 4.43 16.25 -5.96
C PHE A 189 5.06 15.10 -5.17
N VAL A 190 5.51 14.05 -5.85
CA VAL A 190 6.13 12.88 -5.19
C VAL A 190 7.46 13.24 -4.52
N ARG A 191 8.26 14.13 -5.14
CA ARG A 191 9.56 14.55 -4.58
C ARG A 191 9.49 15.18 -3.19
N GLN A 192 8.35 15.75 -2.79
CA GLN A 192 8.25 16.38 -1.47
C GLN A 192 8.28 15.35 -0.33
N TRP A 193 7.63 14.20 -0.51
CA TRP A 193 7.41 13.25 0.59
C TRP A 193 7.96 11.85 0.32
N GLY A 194 8.33 11.53 -0.91
CA GLY A 194 8.78 10.20 -1.33
C GLY A 194 10.02 9.69 -0.59
N GLU A 195 10.97 10.55 -0.23
CA GLU A 195 12.15 10.13 0.54
C GLU A 195 11.77 9.68 1.96
N ARG A 196 10.91 10.44 2.63
CA ARG A 196 10.44 10.14 4.00
C ARG A 196 9.60 8.86 4.06
N VAL A 197 8.85 8.55 3.01
CA VAL A 197 7.89 7.44 2.98
C VAL A 197 8.49 6.18 2.36
N TYR A 198 9.21 6.30 1.25
CA TYR A 198 9.75 5.18 0.47
C TYR A 198 11.28 5.00 0.59
N GLY A 199 11.97 5.97 1.19
CA GLY A 199 13.43 6.04 1.14
C GLY A 199 13.96 6.24 -0.28
N VAL A 200 13.19 6.85 -1.18
CA VAL A 200 13.60 7.17 -2.56
C VAL A 200 13.86 8.66 -2.64
N THR A 201 15.10 9.05 -2.92
CA THR A 201 15.51 10.46 -2.91
C THR A 201 14.92 11.25 -4.08
N PRO A 202 14.81 12.59 -4.01
CA PRO A 202 14.18 13.38 -5.06
C PRO A 202 14.78 13.18 -6.47
N GLU A 203 16.09 12.97 -6.57
CA GLU A 203 16.79 12.70 -7.84
C GLU A 203 16.47 11.31 -8.43
N GLN A 204 15.92 10.40 -7.62
CA GLN A 204 15.45 9.08 -8.04
C GLN A 204 13.95 9.07 -8.39
N VAL A 205 13.27 10.23 -8.32
CA VAL A 205 11.87 10.37 -8.72
C VAL A 205 11.80 10.96 -10.13
N ILE A 206 11.10 10.23 -11.01
CA ILE A 206 10.79 10.59 -12.40
C ILE A 206 9.26 10.60 -12.51
N GLY A 207 8.71 11.68 -13.06
CA GLY A 207 7.27 11.84 -13.18
C GLY A 207 6.89 12.84 -14.27
N SER A 208 5.58 13.01 -14.47
CA SER A 208 5.06 14.05 -15.35
C SER A 208 5.49 15.43 -14.82
N SER A 209 5.81 16.34 -15.74
CA SER A 209 6.39 17.64 -15.40
C SER A 209 5.84 18.75 -16.26
N ILE A 210 5.84 19.97 -15.71
CA ILE A 210 5.61 21.20 -16.47
C ILE A 210 6.93 21.95 -16.68
N LYS A 211 6.96 22.85 -17.65
CA LYS A 211 8.16 23.64 -17.95
C LYS A 211 8.45 24.57 -16.78
N THR A 212 9.73 24.77 -16.51
CA THR A 212 10.20 25.76 -15.53
C THR A 212 11.04 26.84 -16.21
N LYS A 213 11.07 28.02 -15.61
CA LYS A 213 11.88 29.16 -16.06
C LYS A 213 12.69 29.71 -14.89
N PHE A 214 13.99 29.89 -15.10
CA PHE A 214 14.84 30.59 -14.15
C PHE A 214 14.51 32.09 -14.14
N GLU A 215 14.34 32.66 -12.94
CA GLU A 215 14.14 34.10 -12.73
C GLU A 215 14.88 34.56 -11.47
N LEU A 216 15.16 35.87 -11.39
CA LEU A 216 15.56 36.53 -10.16
C LEU A 216 14.33 37.26 -9.58
N ARG A 217 13.87 36.85 -8.39
CA ARG A 217 12.84 37.56 -7.62
C ARG A 217 13.48 38.17 -6.39
N ASP A 218 13.42 39.50 -6.24
CA ASP A 218 14.08 40.24 -5.16
C ASP A 218 15.57 39.87 -4.99
N GLY A 219 16.26 39.68 -6.11
CA GLY A 219 17.68 39.30 -6.16
C GLY A 219 17.97 37.83 -5.85
N LYS A 220 16.96 36.99 -5.59
CA LYS A 220 17.12 35.55 -5.31
C LYS A 220 16.81 34.70 -6.54
N PRO A 221 17.65 33.70 -6.88
CA PRO A 221 17.37 32.76 -7.97
C PRO A 221 16.20 31.84 -7.61
N VAL A 222 15.21 31.78 -8.49
CA VAL A 222 14.04 30.91 -8.36
C VAL A 222 13.74 30.20 -9.67
N LEU A 223 13.05 29.07 -9.58
CA LEU A 223 12.45 28.40 -10.74
C LEU A 223 10.94 28.62 -10.71
N MET A 224 10.45 29.31 -11.72
CA MET A 224 9.03 29.57 -11.95
C MET A 224 8.38 28.43 -12.71
N ARG A 225 7.21 28.01 -12.25
CA ARG A 225 6.36 27.00 -12.90
C ARG A 225 5.54 27.64 -14.03
N LEU A 226 5.72 27.17 -15.26
CA LEU A 226 5.01 27.68 -16.43
C LEU A 226 3.76 26.85 -16.74
N PRO A 227 2.70 27.45 -17.33
CA PRO A 227 1.46 26.74 -17.71
C PRO A 227 1.63 25.92 -18.99
N HIS A 228 2.71 25.15 -19.08
CA HIS A 228 3.02 24.32 -20.24
C HIS A 228 3.54 22.96 -19.79
N LEU A 229 2.95 21.89 -20.31
CA LEU A 229 3.47 20.54 -20.14
C LEU A 229 4.92 20.48 -20.65
N ASN A 230 5.80 19.92 -19.85
CA ASN A 230 7.15 19.58 -20.27
C ASN A 230 7.20 18.13 -20.76
N PHE A 231 6.67 17.19 -19.97
CA PHE A 231 6.60 15.78 -20.34
C PHE A 231 5.47 15.06 -19.61
N ASN A 232 4.76 14.16 -20.29
CA ASN A 232 3.82 13.21 -19.69
C ASN A 232 4.52 11.86 -19.52
N ASN A 233 4.74 11.45 -18.28
CA ASN A 233 5.52 10.26 -17.92
C ASN A 233 4.65 9.00 -17.76
N ASP A 234 3.83 8.70 -18.76
CA ASP A 234 2.96 7.53 -18.75
C ASP A 234 3.08 6.73 -20.05
N LYS A 235 2.78 5.42 -20.01
CA LYS A 235 2.87 4.49 -21.13
C LYS A 235 4.25 4.53 -21.78
N ALA A 236 4.32 4.81 -23.08
CA ALA A 236 5.56 4.95 -23.83
C ALA A 236 6.44 6.14 -23.36
N GLY A 237 5.89 7.06 -22.56
CA GLY A 237 6.65 8.11 -21.89
C GLY A 237 7.63 7.56 -20.84
N LYS A 238 7.25 6.51 -20.10
CA LYS A 238 8.08 5.93 -19.04
C LYS A 238 9.46 5.45 -19.52
N PRO A 239 9.61 4.64 -20.59
CA PRO A 239 10.95 4.27 -21.07
C PRO A 239 11.76 5.46 -21.59
N ILE A 240 11.12 6.49 -22.15
CA ILE A 240 11.80 7.71 -22.64
C ILE A 240 12.43 8.47 -21.47
N THR A 241 11.68 8.67 -20.38
CA THR A 241 12.20 9.40 -19.21
C THR A 241 13.22 8.58 -18.43
N ILE A 242 13.07 7.26 -18.35
CA ILE A 242 14.11 6.37 -17.81
C ILE A 242 15.42 6.58 -18.57
N HIS A 243 15.39 6.58 -19.90
CA HIS A 243 16.57 6.89 -20.70
C HIS A 243 17.13 8.30 -20.42
N GLN A 244 16.28 9.33 -20.39
CA GLN A 244 16.70 10.71 -20.19
C GLN A 244 17.29 11.00 -18.80
N HIS A 245 16.74 10.41 -17.75
CA HIS A 245 17.09 10.72 -16.37
C HIS A 245 18.09 9.74 -15.75
N VAL A 246 18.00 8.45 -16.10
CA VAL A 246 18.87 7.40 -15.55
C VAL A 246 20.05 7.13 -16.49
N GLY A 247 19.83 7.22 -17.81
CA GLY A 247 20.85 6.92 -18.82
C GLY A 247 21.19 5.42 -18.91
N ARG A 248 20.42 4.55 -18.27
CA ARG A 248 20.61 3.09 -18.25
C ARG A 248 19.26 2.38 -18.22
N ALA A 249 19.15 1.28 -18.96
CA ALA A 249 17.98 0.41 -18.87
C ALA A 249 17.93 -0.26 -17.48
N PRO A 250 16.77 -0.31 -16.82
CA PRO A 250 16.60 -1.06 -15.57
C PRO A 250 16.81 -2.55 -15.80
N ILE A 251 17.10 -3.27 -14.70
CA ILE A 251 17.09 -4.74 -14.72
C ILE A 251 15.84 -5.32 -14.04
N ALA A 252 15.10 -4.50 -13.29
CA ALA A 252 13.84 -4.85 -12.65
C ALA A 252 12.82 -3.71 -12.79
N ALA A 253 11.57 -4.03 -13.12
CA ALA A 253 10.48 -3.08 -13.20
C ALA A 253 9.21 -3.60 -12.51
N PHE A 254 8.51 -2.70 -11.83
CA PHE A 254 7.33 -2.98 -11.01
C PHE A 254 6.24 -1.98 -11.36
N GLY A 255 5.04 -2.46 -11.68
CA GLY A 255 3.88 -1.65 -12.03
C GLY A 255 2.57 -2.33 -11.64
N ASN A 256 1.44 -1.82 -12.10
CA ASN A 256 0.11 -2.41 -11.86
C ASN A 256 -0.89 -2.22 -13.00
N SER A 257 -0.56 -1.43 -14.04
CA SER A 257 -1.55 -1.05 -15.06
C SER A 257 -1.03 -1.08 -16.50
N GLU A 258 -1.93 -0.85 -17.47
CA GLU A 258 -1.55 -0.63 -18.87
C GLU A 258 -0.56 0.52 -19.07
N GLY A 259 -0.51 1.49 -18.14
CA GLY A 259 0.46 2.58 -18.13
C GLY A 259 1.91 2.12 -17.95
N ASP A 260 2.11 0.94 -17.38
CA ASP A 260 3.43 0.37 -17.10
C ASP A 260 3.96 -0.54 -18.17
N ARG A 261 3.10 -0.98 -19.11
CA ARG A 261 3.43 -2.03 -20.08
C ARG A 261 4.77 -1.77 -20.78
N GLN A 262 4.98 -0.56 -21.30
CA GLN A 262 6.21 -0.23 -22.02
C GLN A 262 7.43 -0.07 -21.09
N MET A 263 7.23 0.28 -19.82
CA MET A 263 8.32 0.28 -18.82
C MET A 263 8.78 -1.15 -18.55
N LEU A 264 7.84 -2.10 -18.38
CA LEU A 264 8.16 -3.51 -18.23
C LEU A 264 8.81 -4.06 -19.50
N GLU A 265 8.24 -3.82 -20.68
CA GLU A 265 8.83 -4.27 -21.97
C GLU A 265 10.25 -3.76 -22.18
N TYR A 266 10.50 -2.48 -21.91
CA TYR A 266 11.83 -1.88 -22.04
C TYR A 266 12.85 -2.51 -21.09
N THR A 267 12.40 -2.87 -19.89
CA THR A 267 13.25 -3.52 -18.87
C THR A 267 13.51 -4.98 -19.21
N THR A 268 12.45 -5.76 -19.48
CA THR A 268 12.54 -7.21 -19.69
C THR A 268 13.00 -7.62 -21.09
N GLY A 269 12.99 -6.69 -22.05
CA GLY A 269 13.53 -6.92 -23.40
C GLY A 269 15.05 -6.81 -23.51
N GLY A 270 15.77 -6.43 -22.44
CA GLY A 270 17.22 -6.32 -22.42
C GLY A 270 17.96 -7.65 -22.19
N ASP A 271 19.26 -7.68 -22.46
CA ASP A 271 20.10 -8.89 -22.35
C ASP A 271 20.43 -9.29 -20.90
N GLY A 272 20.52 -10.60 -20.63
CA GLY A 272 20.83 -11.14 -19.30
C GLY A 272 19.59 -11.28 -18.42
N ALA A 273 19.77 -11.55 -17.13
CA ALA A 273 18.64 -11.71 -16.21
C ALA A 273 17.86 -10.40 -16.06
N ARG A 274 16.54 -10.47 -16.23
CA ARG A 274 15.61 -9.34 -16.10
C ARG A 274 14.38 -9.75 -15.31
N PHE A 275 13.76 -8.77 -14.67
CA PHE A 275 12.58 -8.99 -13.85
C PHE A 275 11.48 -7.97 -14.16
N GLY A 276 10.26 -8.47 -14.32
CA GLY A 276 9.05 -7.66 -14.46
C GLY A 276 7.99 -8.17 -13.50
N LEU A 277 7.31 -7.26 -12.80
CA LEU A 277 6.26 -7.59 -11.85
C LEU A 277 5.08 -6.64 -11.97
N LEU A 278 3.87 -7.20 -11.97
CA LEU A 278 2.61 -6.47 -11.93
C LEU A 278 1.82 -6.80 -10.65
N VAL A 279 1.35 -5.77 -9.95
CA VAL A 279 0.43 -5.90 -8.82
C VAL A 279 -1.00 -6.05 -9.35
N LEU A 280 -1.63 -7.18 -9.03
CA LEU A 280 -3.04 -7.46 -9.30
C LEU A 280 -3.87 -7.11 -8.06
N HIS A 281 -4.73 -6.11 -8.20
CA HIS A 281 -5.65 -5.66 -7.16
C HIS A 281 -6.91 -6.52 -7.16
N ASP A 282 -6.90 -7.60 -6.38
CA ASP A 282 -7.97 -8.61 -6.33
C ASP A 282 -8.53 -8.84 -4.90
N ASP A 283 -8.30 -7.90 -3.99
CA ASP A 283 -8.66 -8.04 -2.57
C ASP A 283 -9.66 -6.97 -2.09
N VAL A 284 -10.95 -7.25 -2.28
CA VAL A 284 -12.05 -6.38 -1.80
C VAL A 284 -12.12 -6.22 -0.29
N THR A 285 -11.46 -7.09 0.47
CA THR A 285 -11.60 -7.15 1.94
C THR A 285 -10.58 -6.24 2.60
N ARG A 286 -9.35 -6.26 2.09
CA ARG A 286 -8.22 -5.51 2.66
C ARG A 286 -7.86 -4.27 1.85
N GLU A 287 -8.27 -4.21 0.58
CA GLU A 287 -8.03 -3.12 -0.36
C GLU A 287 -9.27 -2.98 -1.27
N TYR A 288 -9.07 -2.88 -2.58
CA TYR A 288 -10.05 -2.85 -3.64
C TYR A 288 -9.79 -4.02 -4.60
N ALA A 289 -10.81 -4.40 -5.36
CA ALA A 289 -10.65 -5.29 -6.51
C ALA A 289 -11.06 -4.55 -7.78
N TYR A 290 -10.10 -4.35 -8.69
CA TYR A 290 -10.29 -3.55 -9.89
C TYR A 290 -9.28 -3.91 -10.98
N GLY A 291 -9.55 -3.40 -12.19
CA GLY A 291 -8.82 -3.74 -13.40
C GLY A 291 -9.51 -4.89 -14.11
N PRO A 292 -9.93 -4.76 -15.38
CA PRO A 292 -10.84 -5.73 -16.01
C PRO A 292 -10.25 -7.12 -16.25
N ALA A 293 -8.98 -7.35 -15.91
CA ALA A 293 -8.45 -8.70 -15.75
C ALA A 293 -9.33 -9.52 -14.78
N LEU A 294 -9.57 -10.79 -15.13
CA LEU A 294 -10.40 -11.70 -14.33
C LEU A 294 -11.85 -11.22 -14.08
N GLY A 295 -12.36 -10.29 -14.91
CA GLY A 295 -13.73 -9.82 -14.85
C GLY A 295 -14.03 -8.77 -13.77
N MET A 296 -13.01 -8.17 -13.14
CA MET A 296 -13.20 -7.11 -12.14
C MET A 296 -13.60 -5.77 -12.78
N PRO A 297 -14.11 -4.79 -12.01
CA PRO A 297 -14.54 -3.50 -12.56
C PRO A 297 -13.39 -2.71 -13.20
N ARG A 298 -13.67 -2.02 -14.30
CA ARG A 298 -12.69 -1.13 -14.95
C ARG A 298 -12.64 0.21 -14.19
N PRO A 299 -11.48 0.63 -13.66
CA PRO A 299 -11.33 1.97 -13.10
C PRO A 299 -11.19 3.02 -14.23
N PRO A 300 -11.45 4.31 -13.96
CA PRO A 300 -11.19 5.39 -14.92
C PRO A 300 -9.71 5.51 -15.32
N ILE A 301 -8.79 5.28 -14.36
CA ILE A 301 -7.34 5.36 -14.50
C ILE A 301 -6.72 4.11 -13.85
N GLY A 302 -5.54 3.67 -14.32
CA GLY A 302 -4.81 2.57 -13.66
C GLY A 302 -5.36 1.16 -13.96
N ALA A 303 -6.03 0.96 -15.11
CA ALA A 303 -6.64 -0.33 -15.40
C ALA A 303 -5.59 -1.43 -15.70
N PHE A 304 -5.59 -2.50 -14.91
CA PHE A 304 -4.97 -3.78 -15.27
C PHE A 304 -5.91 -4.57 -16.18
N THR A 305 -5.65 -4.58 -17.50
CA THR A 305 -6.54 -5.23 -18.47
C THR A 305 -6.29 -6.72 -18.65
N GLN A 306 -7.30 -7.44 -19.15
CA GLN A 306 -7.17 -8.85 -19.52
C GLN A 306 -6.05 -9.08 -20.56
N ALA A 307 -5.88 -8.16 -21.51
CA ALA A 307 -4.79 -8.23 -22.48
C ALA A 307 -3.41 -8.10 -21.81
N LEU A 308 -3.26 -7.18 -20.85
CA LEU A 308 -2.02 -7.06 -20.07
C LEU A 308 -1.76 -8.31 -19.22
N TYR A 309 -2.81 -8.90 -18.65
CA TYR A 309 -2.71 -10.12 -17.86
C TYR A 309 -2.19 -11.30 -18.70
N GLU A 310 -2.77 -11.50 -19.89
CA GLU A 310 -2.34 -12.54 -20.83
C GLU A 310 -0.91 -12.29 -21.34
N GLN A 311 -0.57 -11.03 -21.62
CA GLN A 311 0.79 -10.66 -21.99
C GLN A 311 1.78 -10.97 -20.87
N ALA A 312 1.47 -10.62 -19.62
CA ALA A 312 2.33 -10.89 -18.48
C ALA A 312 2.61 -12.40 -18.33
N GLN A 313 1.60 -13.25 -18.53
CA GLN A 313 1.77 -14.70 -18.57
C GLN A 313 2.70 -15.16 -19.71
N GLY A 314 2.54 -14.59 -20.92
CA GLY A 314 3.38 -14.93 -22.07
C GLY A 314 4.82 -14.41 -21.98
N ALA A 315 5.01 -13.25 -21.38
CA ALA A 315 6.31 -12.59 -21.19
C ALA A 315 7.04 -13.03 -19.91
N SER A 316 6.48 -13.97 -19.15
CA SER A 316 7.00 -14.43 -17.85
C SER A 316 7.18 -13.30 -16.83
N TRP A 317 6.33 -12.27 -16.88
CA TRP A 317 6.24 -11.28 -15.81
C TRP A 317 5.53 -11.89 -14.61
N THR A 318 6.05 -11.61 -13.41
CA THR A 318 5.40 -12.07 -12.17
C THR A 318 4.12 -11.26 -11.97
N ILE A 319 2.98 -11.94 -11.84
CA ILE A 319 1.72 -11.29 -11.41
C ILE A 319 1.55 -11.60 -9.92
N VAL A 320 1.44 -10.56 -9.10
CA VAL A 320 1.25 -10.66 -7.65
C VAL A 320 -0.21 -10.41 -7.33
N SER A 321 -0.90 -11.43 -6.85
CA SER A 321 -2.25 -11.30 -6.30
C SER A 321 -2.15 -10.68 -4.91
N MET A 322 -2.67 -9.46 -4.72
CA MET A 322 -2.75 -8.86 -3.38
C MET A 322 -3.42 -9.80 -2.38
N LYS A 323 -4.49 -10.47 -2.82
CA LYS A 323 -5.27 -11.38 -1.98
C LYS A 323 -4.46 -12.59 -1.51
N ASN A 324 -3.72 -13.22 -2.42
CA ASN A 324 -3.09 -14.51 -2.14
C ASN A 324 -1.61 -14.41 -1.78
N ASP A 325 -0.89 -13.41 -2.29
CA ASP A 325 0.56 -13.29 -2.15
C ASP A 325 0.97 -12.34 -1.02
N TRP A 326 0.07 -11.50 -0.51
CA TRP A 326 0.36 -10.60 0.61
C TRP A 326 -0.32 -11.05 1.89
N LYS A 327 0.46 -11.22 2.97
CA LYS A 327 -0.04 -11.43 4.34
C LYS A 327 -0.68 -10.17 4.89
N GLN A 328 -0.08 -9.02 4.59
CA GLN A 328 -0.49 -7.71 5.03
C GLN A 328 -0.44 -6.74 3.84
N VAL A 329 -1.49 -5.93 3.67
CA VAL A 329 -1.56 -4.95 2.58
C VAL A 329 -0.94 -3.63 3.03
N PHE A 330 -1.49 -3.00 4.07
CA PHE A 330 -1.02 -1.71 4.60
C PHE A 330 -0.17 -1.88 5.86
N PRO A 331 0.78 -0.99 6.18
CA PRO A 331 1.68 -1.11 7.34
C PRO A 331 0.98 -0.90 8.69
N PHE A 332 -0.25 -0.38 8.69
CA PHE A 332 -1.08 -0.28 9.89
C PHE A 332 -1.92 -1.53 10.09
N GLU A 333 -2.22 -1.87 11.35
CA GLU A 333 -3.21 -2.91 11.63
C GLU A 333 -4.56 -2.53 11.02
N PRO A 334 -5.25 -3.45 10.32
CA PRO A 334 -6.59 -3.20 9.81
C PRO A 334 -7.44 -2.61 10.92
N GLY A 335 -7.96 -1.40 10.70
CA GLY A 335 -9.04 -0.91 11.57
C GLY A 335 -10.16 -1.95 11.55
N PRO A 336 -10.98 -2.08 12.60
CA PRO A 336 -12.09 -3.01 12.56
C PRO A 336 -12.91 -2.71 11.30
N VAL A 337 -13.09 -3.71 10.44
CA VAL A 337 -14.12 -3.65 9.40
C VAL A 337 -15.42 -3.34 10.14
N ILE A 338 -16.06 -2.23 9.84
CA ILE A 338 -17.36 -1.86 10.43
C ILE A 338 -18.42 -2.32 9.44
N ASP A 339 -19.20 -3.34 9.80
CA ASP A 339 -20.33 -3.81 8.99
C ASP A 339 -21.34 -2.66 8.79
N PRO A 340 -21.84 -2.41 7.57
CA PRO A 340 -22.90 -1.43 7.32
C PRO A 340 -24.11 -1.56 8.26
N LEU A 341 -24.47 -2.79 8.68
CA LEU A 341 -25.51 -3.06 9.69
C LEU A 341 -25.14 -2.48 11.06
N LEU A 342 -23.86 -2.47 11.43
CA LEU A 342 -23.37 -1.85 12.66
C LEU A 342 -23.50 -0.33 12.59
N ILE A 343 -23.29 0.28 11.42
CA ILE A 343 -23.47 1.71 11.20
C ILE A 343 -24.95 2.09 11.39
N ASP A 344 -25.88 1.36 10.77
CA ASP A 344 -27.32 1.59 10.95
C ASP A 344 -27.76 1.38 12.41
N CYS A 345 -27.26 0.30 13.02
CA CYS A 345 -27.50 0.00 14.44
C CYS A 345 -27.06 1.17 15.34
N VAL A 346 -25.80 1.61 15.24
CA VAL A 346 -25.28 2.73 16.05
C VAL A 346 -26.03 4.03 15.77
N SER A 347 -26.29 4.35 14.50
CA SER A 347 -26.96 5.60 14.12
C SER A 347 -28.41 5.69 14.62
N THR A 348 -29.09 4.56 14.78
CA THR A 348 -30.48 4.49 15.25
C THR A 348 -30.64 4.00 16.69
N PHE A 349 -29.54 3.58 17.35
CA PHE A 349 -29.57 2.93 18.66
C PHE A 349 -30.28 3.77 19.73
N VAL A 350 -29.93 5.06 19.86
CA VAL A 350 -30.51 5.93 20.88
C VAL A 350 -32.03 6.08 20.69
N GLN A 351 -32.50 6.15 19.44
CA GLN A 351 -33.91 6.29 19.13
C GLN A 351 -34.70 5.00 19.37
N LYS A 352 -34.10 3.84 19.09
CA LYS A 352 -34.81 2.55 19.11
C LYS A 352 -34.63 1.75 20.40
N SER A 353 -33.54 1.95 21.14
CA SER A 353 -33.06 0.98 22.13
C SER A 353 -32.47 1.59 23.40
N ALA A 354 -32.52 2.93 23.57
CA ALA A 354 -32.10 3.61 24.79
C ALA A 354 -33.27 4.18 25.60
N GLY A 355 -33.00 4.66 26.82
CA GLY A 355 -34.02 5.27 27.69
C GLY A 355 -35.10 4.28 28.10
N GLU A 356 -36.36 4.64 27.91
CA GLU A 356 -37.52 3.78 28.21
C GLU A 356 -37.58 2.51 27.33
N HIS A 357 -36.84 2.48 26.22
CA HIS A 357 -36.75 1.32 25.33
C HIS A 357 -35.56 0.40 25.66
N PHE A 358 -34.78 0.71 26.71
CA PHE A 358 -33.63 -0.09 27.09
C PHE A 358 -34.06 -1.40 27.75
N SER A 359 -33.78 -2.52 27.08
CA SER A 359 -33.90 -3.86 27.67
C SER A 359 -32.52 -4.30 28.20
N PRO A 360 -32.33 -4.42 29.52
CA PRO A 360 -31.06 -4.87 30.08
C PRO A 360 -30.81 -6.32 29.69
N HIS A 361 -29.71 -6.57 28.98
CA HIS A 361 -29.29 -7.90 28.53
C HIS A 361 -27.77 -8.02 28.62
N VAL A 362 -27.29 -9.26 28.67
CA VAL A 362 -25.86 -9.59 28.63
C VAL A 362 -25.61 -10.43 27.40
N THR A 363 -24.74 -9.95 26.52
CA THR A 363 -24.26 -10.72 25.37
C THR A 363 -22.95 -11.40 25.74
N THR A 364 -22.93 -12.72 25.75
CA THR A 364 -21.74 -13.51 26.12
C THR A 364 -20.98 -14.08 24.92
N GLY A 365 -21.59 -14.07 23.72
CA GLY A 365 -20.96 -14.53 22.47
C GLY A 365 -21.97 -14.85 21.37
N ILE A 366 -21.49 -15.52 20.31
CA ILE A 366 -22.30 -16.08 19.22
C ILE A 366 -22.08 -17.59 19.20
N ALA A 367 -23.15 -18.36 19.04
CA ALA A 367 -23.07 -19.82 18.95
C ALA A 367 -24.02 -20.36 17.87
N PRO A 368 -23.75 -21.56 17.31
CA PRO A 368 -24.69 -22.26 16.44
C PRO A 368 -26.03 -22.49 17.15
N ARG A 369 -27.13 -22.53 16.38
CA ARG A 369 -28.49 -22.66 16.92
C ARG A 369 -28.66 -23.88 17.83
N ASP A 370 -28.12 -25.03 17.42
CA ASP A 370 -28.21 -26.27 18.19
C ASP A 370 -27.53 -26.16 19.57
N TYR A 371 -26.46 -25.38 19.68
CA TYR A 371 -25.81 -25.08 20.96
C TYR A 371 -26.69 -24.19 21.84
N LEU A 372 -27.33 -23.17 21.27
CA LEU A 372 -28.24 -22.29 22.00
C LEU A 372 -29.47 -23.05 22.52
N ASP A 373 -30.05 -23.93 21.70
CA ASP A 373 -31.21 -24.75 22.09
C ASP A 373 -30.84 -25.69 23.25
N THR A 374 -29.62 -26.23 23.23
CA THR A 374 -29.09 -27.05 24.34
C THR A 374 -28.88 -26.21 25.60
N MET A 375 -28.25 -25.04 25.49
CA MET A 375 -28.00 -24.13 26.61
C MET A 375 -29.29 -23.63 27.26
N LEU A 376 -30.35 -23.40 26.48
CA LEU A 376 -31.67 -22.99 27.00
C LEU A 376 -32.40 -24.12 27.75
N ALA A 377 -32.08 -25.38 27.44
CA ALA A 377 -32.67 -26.54 28.11
C ALA A 377 -31.95 -26.90 29.43
N GLU A 378 -30.73 -26.41 29.64
CA GLU A 378 -29.98 -26.65 30.87
C GLU A 378 -30.49 -25.79 32.03
N PRO A 379 -30.63 -26.35 33.25
CA PRO A 379 -30.99 -25.57 34.43
C PRO A 379 -29.84 -24.62 34.78
N PHE A 380 -30.10 -23.32 34.67
CA PHE A 380 -29.11 -22.29 34.96
C PHE A 380 -29.08 -21.99 36.47
N GLU A 381 -27.95 -22.24 37.13
CA GLU A 381 -27.78 -21.85 38.53
C GLU A 381 -27.70 -20.32 38.64
N SER A 382 -28.49 -19.76 39.56
CA SER A 382 -28.44 -18.34 39.85
C SER A 382 -27.14 -18.00 40.55
N PHE A 383 -26.41 -17.01 40.03
CA PHE A 383 -25.24 -16.43 40.69
C PHE A 383 -25.41 -14.93 40.83
N THR A 384 -24.73 -14.35 41.81
CA THR A 384 -24.72 -12.90 42.03
C THR A 384 -23.50 -12.30 41.35
N PHE A 385 -23.69 -11.19 40.65
CA PHE A 385 -22.62 -10.35 40.13
C PHE A 385 -22.75 -8.93 40.67
N SER A 386 -21.65 -8.20 40.69
CA SER A 386 -21.63 -6.76 41.01
C SER A 386 -20.74 -6.05 39.98
N PRO A 387 -21.03 -4.77 39.65
CA PRO A 387 -20.17 -4.00 38.76
C PRO A 387 -18.75 -3.90 39.34
N ALA A 388 -17.75 -4.33 38.57
CA ALA A 388 -16.33 -4.26 38.97
C ALA A 388 -15.61 -3.01 38.44
N GLY A 389 -16.21 -2.31 37.47
CA GLY A 389 -15.68 -1.14 36.80
C GLY A 389 -16.54 -0.77 35.59
N ALA A 390 -16.23 0.36 34.97
CA ALA A 390 -16.83 0.79 33.72
C ALA A 390 -15.73 1.14 32.73
N ALA A 391 -15.90 0.82 31.46
CA ALA A 391 -14.93 1.14 30.41
C ALA A 391 -15.67 1.45 29.10
N VAL A 392 -15.12 2.38 28.32
CA VAL A 392 -15.57 2.64 26.95
C VAL A 392 -14.77 1.77 26.02
N TYR A 393 -15.46 1.07 25.12
CA TYR A 393 -14.83 0.33 24.03
C TYR A 393 -15.30 0.89 22.69
N GLN A 394 -14.42 0.85 21.71
CA GLN A 394 -14.80 0.91 20.31
C GLN A 394 -15.58 -0.36 19.99
N LEU A 395 -16.76 -0.18 19.41
CA LEU A 395 -17.60 -1.29 18.97
C LEU A 395 -16.97 -1.98 17.76
N GLY A 396 -16.89 -3.31 17.83
CA GLY A 396 -16.50 -4.17 16.73
C GLY A 396 -17.68 -4.89 16.11
N GLN A 397 -17.37 -5.82 15.21
CA GLN A 397 -18.35 -6.65 14.53
C GLN A 397 -19.30 -7.34 15.52
N PHE A 398 -20.58 -7.43 15.15
CA PHE A 398 -21.65 -8.01 15.97
C PHE A 398 -21.81 -7.39 17.38
N GLY A 399 -21.41 -6.14 17.56
CA GLY A 399 -21.53 -5.45 18.85
C GLY A 399 -20.45 -5.86 19.87
N THR A 400 -19.37 -6.49 19.43
CA THR A 400 -18.25 -6.87 20.30
C THR A 400 -17.49 -5.65 20.84
N ALA A 401 -16.95 -5.77 22.05
CA ALA A 401 -16.06 -4.75 22.62
C ALA A 401 -14.64 -4.90 22.05
N ALA A 402 -14.40 -4.37 20.84
CA ALA A 402 -13.18 -4.67 20.07
C ALA A 402 -11.91 -4.00 20.61
N ARG A 403 -11.98 -2.71 20.97
CA ARG A 403 -10.81 -1.98 21.46
C ARG A 403 -11.17 -1.12 22.65
N LYS A 404 -10.52 -1.33 23.80
CA LYS A 404 -10.69 -0.47 24.98
C LYS A 404 -10.21 0.94 24.65
N LEU A 405 -11.08 1.93 24.82
CA LEU A 405 -10.78 3.35 24.61
C LEU A 405 -10.51 4.05 25.94
N HIS A 406 -11.20 3.66 27.00
CA HIS A 406 -11.06 4.26 28.32
C HIS A 406 -11.55 3.30 29.42
N ASP A 407 -11.04 3.43 30.64
CA ASP A 407 -11.38 2.57 31.80
C ASP A 407 -11.49 3.41 33.08
N TRP A 408 -12.50 3.13 33.88
CA TRP A 408 -12.77 3.73 35.21
C TRP A 408 -12.79 2.67 36.33
N GLY A 409 -12.21 1.49 36.10
CA GLY A 409 -12.02 0.48 37.13
C GLY A 409 -10.94 0.86 38.17
N PRO A 410 -10.94 0.23 39.36
CA PRO A 410 -9.87 0.41 40.34
C PRO A 410 -8.52 -0.03 39.75
N GLU A 411 -7.48 0.79 39.89
CA GLU A 411 -6.10 0.42 39.53
C GLU A 411 -5.72 -0.87 40.26
N ARG A 412 -5.60 -1.98 39.52
CA ARG A 412 -4.99 -3.20 40.07
C ARG A 412 -3.48 -2.96 40.14
N SER A 413 -3.01 -2.52 41.30
CA SER A 413 -1.60 -2.53 41.65
C SER A 413 -1.01 -3.93 41.41
N GLY A 414 0.13 -3.98 40.74
CA GLY A 414 0.72 -5.18 40.13
C GLY A 414 0.71 -6.45 40.98
N GLY A 415 0.10 -7.49 40.41
CA GLY A 415 0.20 -8.87 40.86
C GLY A 415 -0.26 -9.76 39.71
N ALA A 416 0.64 -10.57 39.17
CA ALA A 416 0.35 -11.48 38.08
C ALA A 416 -0.84 -12.39 38.45
N VAL A 417 -1.96 -12.22 37.75
CA VAL A 417 -3.05 -13.20 37.74
C VAL A 417 -2.98 -13.88 36.38
N SER A 418 -2.65 -15.17 36.36
CA SER A 418 -2.64 -15.95 35.14
C SER A 418 -4.04 -15.93 34.53
N GLU A 419 -4.17 -15.54 33.27
CA GLU A 419 -5.34 -15.85 32.45
C GLU A 419 -5.45 -17.37 32.32
N ARG A 420 -6.19 -18.00 33.23
CA ARG A 420 -6.72 -19.33 32.96
C ARG A 420 -7.84 -19.13 31.96
N HIS A 421 -7.51 -19.31 30.69
CA HIS A 421 -8.49 -19.76 29.71
C HIS A 421 -9.19 -20.98 30.30
N ALA A 422 -10.51 -20.92 30.45
CA ALA A 422 -11.32 -22.11 30.69
C ALA A 422 -11.25 -22.98 29.43
N ARG A 423 -10.18 -23.76 29.30
CA ARG A 423 -10.21 -24.99 28.51
C ARG A 423 -11.03 -25.98 29.32
N HIS A 424 -12.19 -26.33 28.81
CA HIS A 424 -12.86 -27.53 29.27
C HIS A 424 -12.10 -28.70 28.63
N ASP A 425 -11.13 -29.26 29.36
CA ASP A 425 -10.55 -30.55 29.03
C ASP A 425 -11.62 -31.62 29.34
N SER A 426 -12.21 -32.20 28.29
CA SER A 426 -12.98 -33.43 28.38
C SER A 426 -12.04 -34.61 28.58
N PRO A 427 -12.19 -35.45 29.62
CA PRO A 427 -11.47 -36.70 29.69
C PRO A 427 -12.26 -37.83 29.03
N ASN A 428 -11.53 -38.62 28.24
CA ASN A 428 -11.80 -39.97 27.77
C ASN A 428 -12.69 -40.13 26.51
N GLY A 429 -12.01 -40.51 25.43
CA GLY A 429 -12.63 -41.24 24.33
C GLY A 429 -12.95 -42.68 24.72
N ALA A 430 -13.98 -43.25 24.09
CA ALA A 430 -14.03 -44.60 23.55
C ALA A 430 -15.43 -44.87 22.95
N SER A 431 -15.46 -45.27 21.67
CA SER A 431 -16.49 -46.14 21.03
C SER A 431 -17.97 -45.74 21.15
N GLN A 432 -18.55 -45.15 20.10
CA GLN A 432 -19.26 -45.81 18.98
C GLN A 432 -19.68 -44.76 17.95
#